data_AF-A0A426RHB0-F1
#
_entry.id   AF-A0A426RHB0-F1
#
_cell.length_a   1.000
_cell.length_b   1.000
_cell.length_c   1.000
_cell.angle_alpha   90.00
_cell.angle_beta   90.00
_cell.angle_gamma   90.00
#
_symmetry.space_group_name_H-M   'P 1'
#
loop_
_entity.id
_entity.type
_entity.pdbx_description
1 polymer ?
#
loop_
_entity_poly.entity_id
_entity_poly.type
_entity_poly.pdbx_seq_one_letter_code
_entity_poly.pdbx_strand_id
1 'polypeptide(L)'
;MKPLKTRISLLLLLLPMVLLNAQGELKSVEGYSPNIGSMVYMLEDLKDRITEQVKDLDQTQTDFRYDAQANSIGALIMHLISTESYYQVATLEGREWTEAELASLGIAGELNAINCVWNGK
;
A
#
# COMPACT_ATOMS: atom_id res chain seq x y z
N MET A 1 -19.98 -39.97 -31.58
CA MET A 1 -19.09 -39.52 -30.48
C MET A 1 -18.33 -38.20 -30.75
N LYS A 2 -18.33 -37.67 -31.99
CA LYS A 2 -17.61 -36.42 -32.32
C LYS A 2 -18.16 -35.12 -31.68
N PRO A 3 -19.48 -34.90 -31.49
CA PRO A 3 -19.98 -33.59 -31.05
C PRO A 3 -19.74 -33.34 -29.56
N LEU A 4 -19.61 -34.39 -28.76
CA LEU A 4 -19.36 -34.29 -27.32
C LEU A 4 -17.93 -33.81 -27.04
N LYS A 5 -16.94 -34.28 -27.82
CA LYS A 5 -15.56 -33.81 -27.75
C LYS A 5 -15.44 -32.34 -28.18
N THR A 6 -16.15 -31.91 -29.22
CA THR A 6 -16.16 -30.51 -29.66
C THR A 6 -16.79 -29.59 -28.61
N ARG A 7 -17.87 -30.01 -27.94
CA ARG A 7 -18.50 -29.25 -26.85
C ARG A 7 -17.59 -29.15 -25.61
N ILE A 8 -16.95 -30.25 -25.22
CA ILE A 8 -15.99 -30.25 -24.10
C ILE A 8 -14.78 -29.36 -24.42
N SER A 9 -14.26 -29.43 -25.66
CA SER A 9 -13.16 -28.57 -26.11
C SER A 9 -13.54 -27.08 -26.14
N LEU A 10 -14.79 -26.76 -26.49
CA LEU A 10 -15.28 -25.38 -26.47
C LEU A 10 -15.46 -24.85 -25.04
N LEU A 11 -15.90 -25.71 -24.11
CA LEU A 11 -16.06 -25.38 -22.69
C LEU A 11 -14.70 -25.14 -22.02
N LEU A 12 -13.71 -25.98 -22.31
CA LEU A 12 -12.32 -25.83 -21.83
C LEU A 12 -11.64 -24.56 -22.33
N LEU A 13 -12.00 -24.10 -23.54
CA LEU A 13 -11.47 -22.85 -24.11
C LEU A 13 -12.04 -21.60 -23.42
N LEU A 14 -13.30 -21.65 -22.97
CA LEU A 14 -13.98 -20.52 -22.30
C LEU A 14 -13.69 -20.44 -20.80
N LEU A 15 -13.30 -21.55 -20.17
CA LEU A 15 -12.97 -21.64 -18.74
C LEU A 15 -11.92 -20.61 -18.25
N PRO A 16 -10.78 -20.38 -18.93
CA PRO A 16 -9.81 -19.38 -18.47
C PRO A 16 -10.32 -17.93 -18.54
N MET A 17 -11.35 -17.64 -19.34
CA MET A 17 -11.94 -16.31 -19.45
C MET A 17 -12.80 -15.94 -18.24
N VAL A 18 -13.41 -16.94 -17.58
CA VAL A 18 -14.22 -16.77 -16.36
C VAL A 18 -13.35 -16.64 -15.10
N LEU A 19 -12.10 -17.11 -15.17
CA LEU A 19 -11.14 -17.03 -14.07
C LEU A 19 -10.31 -15.73 -14.07
N LEU A 20 -10.47 -14.87 -15.08
CA LEU A 20 -9.81 -13.57 -15.16
C LEU A 20 -10.60 -12.50 -14.36
N ASN A 21 -10.56 -12.56 -13.03
CA ASN A 21 -10.98 -11.44 -12.18
C ASN A 21 -9.74 -10.63 -11.79
N ALA A 22 -9.22 -9.83 -12.73
CA ALA A 22 -8.00 -9.05 -12.55
C ALA A 22 -8.24 -7.60 -12.09
N GLN A 23 -9.49 -7.21 -11.82
CA GLN A 23 -9.83 -5.83 -11.46
C GLN A 23 -10.30 -5.77 -10.00
N GLY A 24 -9.58 -5.00 -9.18
CA GLY A 24 -10.05 -4.64 -7.84
C GLY A 24 -11.34 -3.82 -7.94
N GLU A 25 -12.32 -4.15 -7.11
CA GLU A 25 -13.60 -3.43 -7.07
C GLU A 25 -13.47 -2.21 -6.15
N LEU A 26 -13.71 -1.00 -6.66
CA LEU A 26 -13.75 0.20 -5.82
C LEU A 26 -15.07 0.24 -5.06
N LYS A 27 -15.05 -0.18 -3.80
CA LYS A 27 -16.24 -0.26 -2.94
C LYS A 27 -16.21 0.81 -1.87
N SER A 28 -17.22 1.70 -1.86
CA SER A 28 -17.36 2.69 -0.77
C SER A 28 -17.57 1.98 0.56
N VAL A 29 -16.81 2.37 1.58
CA VAL A 29 -16.96 1.89 2.96
C VAL A 29 -18.28 2.40 3.56
N GLU A 30 -19.02 1.51 4.23
CA GLU A 30 -20.27 1.84 4.92
C GLU A 30 -20.02 2.82 6.09
N GLY A 31 -20.99 3.70 6.36
CA GLY A 31 -20.87 4.71 7.41
C GLY A 31 -20.22 6.04 6.98
N TYR A 32 -19.66 6.11 5.77
CA TYR A 32 -19.13 7.34 5.17
C TYR A 32 -20.03 7.85 4.03
N SER A 33 -19.86 9.14 3.67
CA SER A 33 -20.42 9.63 2.39
C SER A 33 -19.74 8.90 1.21
N PRO A 34 -20.39 8.74 0.05
CA PRO A 34 -19.87 7.90 -1.03
C PRO A 34 -18.42 8.19 -1.43
N ASN A 35 -18.07 9.46 -1.60
CA ASN A 35 -16.71 9.84 -2.00
C ASN A 35 -15.69 9.60 -0.88
N ILE A 36 -16.05 9.90 0.37
CA ILE A 36 -15.17 9.65 1.52
C ILE A 36 -14.98 8.16 1.74
N GLY A 37 -16.05 7.37 1.64
CA GLY A 37 -15.98 5.92 1.75
C GLY A 37 -15.12 5.29 0.65
N SER A 38 -15.15 5.83 -0.57
CA SER A 38 -14.22 5.44 -1.64
C SER A 38 -12.76 5.84 -1.32
N MET A 39 -12.51 7.02 -0.76
CA MET A 39 -11.15 7.42 -0.34
C MET A 39 -10.60 6.51 0.76
N VAL A 40 -11.40 6.20 1.78
CA VAL A 40 -11.02 5.26 2.84
C VAL A 40 -10.70 3.89 2.25
N TYR A 41 -11.54 3.37 1.34
CA TYR A 41 -11.25 2.12 0.65
C TYR A 41 -9.90 2.14 -0.09
N MET A 42 -9.62 3.21 -0.83
CA MET A 42 -8.36 3.33 -1.57
C MET A 42 -7.13 3.39 -0.65
N LEU A 43 -7.23 4.05 0.51
CA LEU A 43 -6.15 4.11 1.49
C LEU A 43 -5.90 2.74 2.14
N GLU A 44 -6.96 2.02 2.50
CA GLU A 44 -6.85 0.67 3.05
C GLU A 44 -6.29 -0.33 2.03
N ASP A 45 -6.77 -0.33 0.78
CA ASP A 45 -6.23 -1.16 -0.31
C ASP A 45 -4.76 -0.84 -0.59
N LEU A 46 -4.36 0.44 -0.55
CA LEU A 46 -2.95 0.83 -0.69
C LEU A 46 -2.09 0.25 0.45
N LYS A 47 -2.54 0.37 1.70
CA LYS A 47 -1.84 -0.19 2.87
C LYS A 47 -1.66 -1.70 2.74
N ASP A 48 -2.72 -2.42 2.37
CA ASP A 48 -2.69 -3.88 2.22
C ASP A 48 -1.73 -4.32 1.11
N ARG A 49 -1.77 -3.63 -0.05
CA ARG A 49 -0.84 -3.91 -1.16
C ARG A 49 0.60 -3.67 -0.77
N ILE A 50 0.91 -2.53 -0.14
CA ILE A 50 2.28 -2.23 0.29
C ILE A 50 2.74 -3.29 1.28
N THR A 51 1.91 -3.62 2.27
CA THR A 51 2.21 -4.66 3.27
C THR A 51 2.51 -6.00 2.61
N GLU A 52 1.67 -6.43 1.66
CA GLU A 52 1.86 -7.69 0.93
C GLU A 52 3.16 -7.69 0.10
N GLN A 53 3.56 -6.55 -0.46
CA GLN A 53 4.80 -6.44 -1.24
C GLN A 53 6.07 -6.47 -0.37
N VAL A 54 5.99 -6.06 0.90
CA VAL A 54 7.18 -5.85 1.75
C VAL A 54 7.29 -6.81 2.93
N LYS A 55 6.23 -7.57 3.25
CA LYS A 55 6.16 -8.45 4.44
C LYS A 55 7.28 -9.50 4.54
N ASP A 56 7.82 -9.93 3.39
CA ASP A 56 8.82 -11.00 3.31
C ASP A 56 10.25 -10.46 3.14
N LEU A 57 10.43 -9.13 3.18
CA LEU A 57 11.75 -8.51 3.07
C LEU A 57 12.50 -8.60 4.40
N ASP A 58 13.78 -8.96 4.33
CA ASP A 58 14.69 -8.84 5.46
C ASP A 58 15.23 -7.40 5.60
N GLN A 59 15.98 -7.14 6.67
CA GLN A 59 16.57 -5.81 6.94
C GLN A 59 17.50 -5.35 5.80
N THR A 60 18.29 -6.26 5.22
CA THR A 60 19.25 -5.94 4.16
C THR A 60 18.52 -5.52 2.88
N GLN A 61 17.42 -6.21 2.57
CA GLN A 61 16.57 -5.88 1.43
C GLN A 61 15.79 -4.59 1.66
N THR A 62 15.33 -4.35 2.89
CA THR A 62 14.59 -3.14 3.26
C THR A 62 15.47 -1.90 3.26
N ASP A 63 16.74 -2.04 3.65
CA ASP A 63 17.75 -0.98 3.67
C ASP A 63 18.50 -0.82 2.33
N PHE A 64 18.24 -1.69 1.35
CA PHE A 64 18.88 -1.63 0.04
C PHE A 64 18.63 -0.29 -0.66
N ARG A 65 19.69 0.25 -1.29
CA ARG A 65 19.64 1.46 -2.12
C ARG A 65 20.22 1.16 -3.49
N TYR A 66 19.51 1.59 -4.53
CA TYR A 66 19.97 1.44 -5.92
C TYR A 66 21.21 2.30 -6.22
N ASP A 67 21.24 3.53 -5.69
CA ASP A 67 22.37 4.45 -5.76
C ASP A 67 22.49 5.29 -4.46
N ALA A 68 23.50 6.16 -4.38
CA ALA A 68 23.77 6.94 -3.17
C ALA A 68 22.68 7.97 -2.80
N GLN A 69 21.85 8.39 -3.75
CA GLN A 69 20.76 9.35 -3.57
C GLN A 69 19.38 8.68 -3.50
N ALA A 70 19.28 7.40 -3.84
CA ALA A 70 18.05 6.64 -3.74
C ALA A 70 17.62 6.42 -2.29
N ASN A 71 16.31 6.51 -2.05
CA ASN A 71 15.70 6.10 -0.79
C ASN A 71 15.61 4.57 -0.76
N SER A 72 15.86 3.98 0.41
CA SER A 72 15.59 2.57 0.63
C SER A 72 14.09 2.29 0.73
N ILE A 73 13.69 1.03 0.61
CA ILE A 73 12.29 0.62 0.78
C ILE A 73 11.80 1.03 2.17
N GLY A 74 12.62 0.82 3.21
CA GLY A 74 12.31 1.24 4.58
C GLY A 74 12.09 2.75 4.71
N ALA A 75 12.92 3.57 4.07
CA ALA A 75 12.75 5.03 4.10
C ALA A 75 11.44 5.47 3.44
N LEU A 76 11.03 4.84 2.33
CA LEU A 76 9.76 5.12 1.66
C LEU A 76 8.55 4.71 2.51
N ILE A 77 8.60 3.56 3.19
CA ILE A 77 7.55 3.13 4.13
C ILE A 77 7.41 4.13 5.27
N MET A 78 8.54 4.54 5.86
CA MET A 78 8.54 5.51 6.95
C MET A 78 8.00 6.88 6.52
N HIS A 79 8.28 7.32 5.28
CA HIS A 79 7.69 8.53 4.72
C HIS A 79 6.16 8.47 4.63
N LEU A 80 5.61 7.32 4.25
CA LEU A 80 4.16 7.11 4.22
C LEU A 80 3.56 7.20 5.63
N ILE A 81 4.16 6.53 6.61
CA ILE A 81 3.70 6.56 8.01
C ILE A 81 3.75 7.98 8.58
N SER A 82 4.85 8.70 8.32
CA SER A 82 5.03 10.09 8.73
C SER A 82 3.94 10.99 8.12
N THR A 83 3.71 10.88 6.81
CA THR A 83 2.72 11.68 6.08
C THR A 83 1.29 11.39 6.54
N GLU A 84 0.94 10.12 6.73
CA GLU A 84 -0.37 9.72 7.24
C GLU A 84 -0.61 10.30 8.64
N SER A 85 0.35 10.12 9.56
CA SER A 85 0.24 10.65 10.92
C SER A 85 0.14 12.18 10.93
N TYR A 86 0.90 12.88 10.07
CA TYR A 86 0.85 14.34 9.98
C TYR A 86 -0.55 14.81 9.59
N TYR A 87 -1.12 14.24 8.52
CA TYR A 87 -2.44 14.65 8.05
C TYR A 87 -3.57 14.22 9.00
N GLN A 88 -3.44 13.09 9.70
CA GLN A 88 -4.40 12.71 10.75
C GLN A 88 -4.44 13.76 11.86
N VAL A 89 -3.27 14.14 12.39
CA VAL A 89 -3.16 15.13 13.46
C VAL A 89 -3.63 16.52 13.00
N ALA A 90 -3.14 16.98 11.85
CA ALA A 90 -3.49 18.30 11.32
C ALA A 90 -4.98 18.42 10.96
N THR A 91 -5.57 17.38 10.34
CA THR A 91 -6.94 17.45 9.80
C THR A 91 -8.00 17.03 10.81
N LEU A 92 -7.75 15.96 11.56
CA LEU A 92 -8.75 15.37 12.46
C LEU A 92 -8.69 15.95 13.87
N GLU A 93 -7.49 16.30 14.33
CA GLU A 93 -7.29 16.87 15.67
C GLU A 93 -7.14 18.40 15.65
N GLY A 94 -6.84 18.99 14.48
CA GLY A 94 -6.73 20.44 14.32
C GLY A 94 -5.54 21.04 15.07
N ARG A 95 -4.46 20.27 15.23
CA ARG A 95 -3.22 20.69 15.91
C ARG A 95 -1.98 20.31 15.08
N GLU A 96 -0.84 20.81 15.51
CA GLU A 96 0.47 20.36 15.03
C GLU A 96 0.97 19.16 15.86
N TRP A 97 2.00 18.49 15.34
CA TRP A 97 2.73 17.48 16.09
C TRP A 97 3.40 18.07 17.34
N THR A 98 3.40 17.28 18.40
CA THR A 98 4.22 17.51 19.59
C THR A 98 5.70 17.32 19.27
N GLU A 99 6.58 17.84 20.12
CA GLU A 99 8.03 17.63 19.97
C GLU A 99 8.41 16.14 19.93
N ALA A 100 7.69 15.29 20.66
CA ALA A 100 7.91 13.84 20.67
C ALA A 100 7.51 13.17 19.36
N GLU A 101 6.37 13.55 18.77
CA GLU A 101 5.90 13.07 17.47
C GLU A 101 6.82 13.56 16.34
N LEU A 102 7.25 14.82 16.40
CA LEU A 102 8.20 15.37 15.44
C LEU A 102 9.57 14.67 15.51
N ALA A 103 10.06 14.36 16.71
CA ALA A 103 11.32 13.66 16.89
C ALA A 103 11.26 12.20 16.38
N SER A 104 10.10 11.54 16.47
CA SER A 104 9.95 10.15 16.04
C SER A 104 9.65 10.00 14.54
N LEU A 105 8.74 10.83 14.01
CA LEU A 105 8.21 10.69 12.64
C LEU A 105 8.67 11.80 11.70
N GLY A 106 9.11 12.96 12.21
CA GLY A 106 9.47 14.11 11.40
C GLY A 106 10.61 13.84 10.43
N ILE A 107 11.64 13.11 10.86
CA ILE A 107 12.80 12.75 10.02
C ILE A 107 12.37 11.95 8.79
N ALA A 108 11.39 11.07 8.95
CA ALA A 108 10.88 10.24 7.87
C ALA A 108 10.02 11.02 6.86
N GLY A 109 9.47 12.17 7.26
CA GLY A 109 8.71 13.04 6.35
C GLY A 109 9.56 13.57 5.21
N GLU A 110 10.88 13.70 5.42
CA GLU A 110 11.83 14.18 4.42
C GLU A 110 12.36 13.02 3.55
N LEU A 111 12.14 13.10 2.23
CA LEU A 111 12.79 12.21 1.27
C LEU A 111 14.26 12.58 1.10
N ASN A 112 15.10 11.59 0.80
CA ASN A 112 16.56 11.69 0.68
C ASN A 112 17.29 12.02 1.99
N ALA A 113 16.61 11.99 3.13
CA ALA A 113 17.25 11.99 4.44
C ALA A 113 18.00 10.66 4.64
N ILE A 114 19.32 10.72 4.76
CA ILE A 114 20.20 9.54 4.71
C ILE A 114 19.97 8.59 5.91
N ASN A 115 19.31 9.04 6.98
CA ASN A 115 19.31 8.37 8.28
C ASN A 115 17.99 7.66 8.67
N CYS A 116 17.01 7.56 7.76
CA CYS A 116 15.76 6.87 8.06
C CYS A 116 15.92 5.34 7.91
N VAL A 117 15.87 4.60 9.02
CA VAL A 117 15.99 3.13 9.08
C VAL A 117 14.70 2.56 9.64
N TRP A 118 14.10 1.60 8.92
CA TRP A 118 12.92 0.88 9.38
C TRP A 118 13.33 -0.27 10.30
N ASN A 119 12.80 -0.33 11.51
CA ASN A 119 13.20 -1.30 12.55
C ASN A 119 12.18 -2.43 12.78
N GLY A 120 11.21 -2.59 11.88
CA GLY A 120 10.27 -3.72 11.90
C GLY A 120 9.39 -3.85 13.14
N LYS A 121 9.15 -2.75 13.86
CA LYS A 121 8.24 -2.70 15.02
C LYS A 121 7.03 -1.85 14.74
#